data_AF-A0A920INR9-F1
#
_entry.id   AF-A0A920INR9-F1
#
_cell.length_a   1.000
_cell.length_b   1.000
_cell.length_c   1.000
_cell.angle_alpha   90.00
_cell.angle_beta   90.00
_cell.angle_gamma   90.00
#
_symmetry.space_group_name_H-M   'P 1'
#
loop_
_entity.id
_entity.type
_entity.pdbx_description
1 polymer ?
#
loop_
_entity_poly.entity_id
_entity_poly.type
_entity_poly.pdbx_seq_one_letter_code
_entity_poly.pdbx_strand_id
1 'polypeptide(L)' 'MREYSVSLKGNKLVLTSVTGKQSWELDKKSLVYRDKEWGEEKDEVIRYWKRIE' A
#
# COMPACT_ATOMS: atom_id res chain seq x y z
N MET A 1 15.03 6.91 -3.06
CA MET A 1 13.93 7.15 -2.10
C MET A 1 12.62 7.06 -2.88
N ARG A 2 11.59 6.38 -2.39
CA ARG A 2 10.29 6.31 -3.11
C ARG A 2 9.38 7.42 -2.59
N GLU A 3 8.80 8.18 -3.49
CA GLU A 3 7.86 9.25 -3.17
C GLU A 3 6.42 8.76 -3.26
N TYR A 4 5.58 9.23 -2.33
CA TYR A 4 4.19 8.84 -2.22
C TYR A 4 3.30 10.07 -2.13
N SER A 5 2.23 10.05 -2.91
CA SER A 5 1.06 10.88 -2.63
C SER A 5 0.34 10.30 -1.41
N VAL A 6 -0.05 11.16 -0.48
CA VAL A 6 -0.71 10.77 0.77
C VAL A 6 -2.09 11.39 0.80
N SER A 7 -3.12 10.58 1.08
CA SER A 7 -4.50 11.04 1.21
C SER A 7 -5.20 10.34 2.36
N LEU A 8 -6.06 11.08 3.06
CA LEU A 8 -6.99 10.52 4.04
C LEU A 8 -8.33 10.29 3.33
N LYS A 9 -8.75 9.02 3.21
CA LYS A 9 -10.04 8.64 2.60
C LYS A 9 -10.91 7.97 3.66
N GLY A 10 -11.89 8.71 4.18
CA GLY A 10 -12.65 8.28 5.35
C GLY A 10 -11.72 8.08 6.54
N ASN A 11 -11.73 6.87 7.13
CA ASN A 11 -10.87 6.51 8.26
C ASN A 11 -9.61 5.72 7.84
N LYS A 12 -9.19 5.84 6.58
CA LYS A 12 -8.01 5.15 6.05
C LYS A 12 -6.98 6.15 5.54
N LEU A 13 -5.72 5.92 5.90
CA LEU A 13 -4.59 6.61 5.29
C LEU A 13 -4.16 5.82 4.05
N VAL A 14 -4.22 6.45 2.88
CA VAL A 14 -3.88 5.84 1.61
C VAL A 14 -2.65 6.53 1.04
N LEU A 15 -1.58 5.77 0.87
CA LEU A 15 -0.36 6.21 0.20
C LEU A 15 -0.29 5.53 -1.17
N THR A 16 0.02 6.29 -2.21
CA THR A 16 0.19 5.76 -3.56
C THR A 16 1.48 6.31 -4.14
N SER A 17 2.34 5.43 -4.64
CA SER A 17 3.61 5.85 -5.24
C SER A 17 3.34 6.81 -6.40
N VAL A 18 4.28 7.69 -6.70
CA VAL A 18 4.16 8.59 -7.86
C VAL A 18 3.97 7.80 -9.17
N THR A 19 4.52 6.58 -9.26
CA THR A 19 4.32 5.67 -10.39
C THR A 19 2.91 5.05 -10.46
N GLY A 20 2.13 5.13 -9.38
CA GLY A 20 0.82 4.50 -9.24
C GLY A 20 0.85 2.98 -9.07
N LYS A 21 2.04 2.36 -9.07
CA LYS A 21 2.20 0.91 -9.07
C LYS A 21 2.31 0.29 -7.67
N GLN A 22 2.50 1.13 -6.65
CA GLN A 22 2.54 0.71 -5.25
C GLN A 22 1.54 1.50 -4.44
N SER A 23 0.86 0.81 -3.52
CA SER A 23 -0.05 1.47 -2.58
C SER A 23 0.04 0.87 -1.18
N TRP A 24 -0.15 1.74 -0.20
CA TRP A 24 -0.32 1.36 1.20
C TRP A 24 -1.68 1.85 1.67
N GLU A 25 -2.47 0.97 2.27
CA GLU A 25 -3.71 1.32 2.96
C GLU A 25 -3.56 0.99 4.43
N LEU A 26 -3.63 2.01 5.28
CA LEU A 26 -3.61 1.86 6.73
C LEU A 26 -4.98 2.20 7.29
N ASP A 27 -5.49 1.32 8.14
CA ASP A 27 -6.63 1.60 9.00
C ASP A 27 -6.30 1.26 10.45
N LYS A 28 -7.30 1.38 11.34
CA LYS A 28 -7.09 1.12 12.77
C LYS A 28 -6.68 -0.33 13.06
N LYS A 29 -7.01 -1.27 12.18
CA LYS A 29 -6.89 -2.72 12.40
C LYS A 29 -5.72 -3.35 11.65
N SER A 30 -5.34 -2.76 10.51
CA SER A 30 -4.47 -3.42 9.55
C SER A 30 -3.70 -2.45 8.67
N LEU A 31 -2.66 -3.00 8.04
CA LEU A 31 -1.94 -2.41 6.94
C LEU A 31 -2.00 -3.36 5.75
N VAL A 32 -2.32 -2.82 4.58
CA VAL A 32 -2.30 -3.55 3.30
C VAL A 32 -1.32 -2.88 2.36
N TYR A 33 -0.39 -3.65 1.80
CA TYR A 33 0.53 -3.20 0.76
C TYR A 33 0.22 -3.92 -0.54
N ARG A 34 0.21 -3.17 -1.64
CA ARG A 34 0.12 -3.70 -3.00
C ARG A 34 1.30 -3.22 -3.82
N ASP A 35 1.87 -4.12 -4.60
CA ASP A 35 3.02 -3.86 -5.48
C ASP A 35 2.83 -4.57 -6.81
N LYS A 36 2.66 -3.77 -7.87
CA LYS A 36 2.54 -4.25 -9.25
C LYS A 36 3.89 -4.26 -9.98
N GLU A 37 4.98 -3.95 -9.30
CA GLU A 37 6.34 -3.98 -9.86
C GLU A 37 7.13 -5.22 -9.45
N TRP A 38 6.48 -6.16 -8.75
CA TRP A 38 7.20 -7.26 -8.14
C TRP A 38 7.52 -8.39 -9.12
N GLY A 39 8.65 -8.24 -9.83
CA GLY A 39 9.22 -9.28 -10.70
C GLY A 39 8.58 -9.34 -12.08
N GLU A 40 9.33 -9.89 -13.05
CA GLU A 40 8.91 -9.94 -14.46
C GLU A 40 7.76 -10.92 -14.72
N GLU A 41 7.52 -11.88 -13.81
CA GLU A 41 6.52 -12.94 -13.96
C GLU A 41 5.29 -12.81 -13.06
N LYS A 42 5.19 -11.79 -12.19
CA LYS A 42 4.05 -11.66 -11.28
C LYS A 42 3.27 -10.37 -11.54
N ASP A 43 1.96 -10.53 -11.72
CA ASP A 43 1.04 -9.41 -11.96
C ASP A 43 0.97 -8.45 -10.76
N GLU A 44 1.02 -8.99 -9.53
CA GLU A 44 0.91 -8.22 -8.29
C GLU A 44 1.37 -9.03 -7.07
N VAL A 45 1.94 -8.34 -6.08
CA VAL A 45 2.10 -8.85 -4.72
C VAL A 45 1.25 -8.04 -3.76
N ILE A 46 0.49 -8.75 -2.94
CA ILE A 46 -0.32 -8.17 -1.85
C ILE A 46 0.17 -8.73 -0.52
N ARG A 47 0.45 -7.85 0.44
CA ARG A 47 0.82 -8.22 1.81
C ARG A 47 -0.14 -7.59 2.81
N TYR A 48 -0.47 -8.36 3.83
CA TYR A 48 -1.38 -7.97 4.90
C TYR A 48 -0.66 -8.06 6.24
N TRP A 49 -0.74 -6.99 7.02
CA TRP A 49 -0.29 -6.97 8.40
C TRP A 49 -1.47 -6.64 9.30
N LYS A 50 -1.64 -7.45 10.35
CA LYS A 50 -2.54 -7.15 11.44
C LYS A 50 -1.82 -6.28 12.46
N ARG A 51 -2.52 -5.32 13.04
CA ARG A 51 -1.99 -4.56 14.17
C ARG A 51 -1.73 -5.50 15.36
N ILE A 52 -0.56 -5.37 15.98
CA ILE A 52 -0.25 -6.01 17.25
C ILE A 52 -0.80 -5.10 18.34
N GLU A 53 -1.59 -5.66 19.25
CA GLU A 53 -2.13 -4.99 20.44
C GLU A 53 -1.20 -5.18 21.63
#